data_AF-A0A6A4HQ79-F1
#
_entry.id   AF-A0A6A4HQ79-F1
#
_cell.length_a   1.000
_cell.length_b   1.000
_cell.length_c   1.000
_cell.angle_alpha   90.00
_cell.angle_beta   90.00
_cell.angle_gamma   90.00
#
_symmetry.space_group_name_H-M   'P 1'
#
loop_
_entity.id
_entity.type
_entity.pdbx_description
1 polymer ?
#
loop_
_entity_poly.entity_id
_entity_poly.type
_entity_poly.pdbx_seq_one_letter_code
_entity_poly.pdbx_strand_id
1 'polypeptide(L)'
;MEHLHRLMVLLARPRGVGWLTNASLVDVALETLYRQARLPPSHKPNRRGEYMTLPAGCGFGGGRTCPGNYANTAHNVPLIQAMLDNSAVQRVARYFECTPAGLHAYFPKLHHFYSNLLARILEDRPEVARMFEGCCYGACHFNLHNAAAVDHEDWYNILFGMCAVYSSGLFDHTRGGHFIAWSLGIVAQFPPGCVIYVP
;
A
#
# COMPACT_ATOMS: atom_id res chain seq x y z
N MET A 1 -9.88 -30.52 -12.98
CA MET A 1 -9.05 -29.31 -12.79
C MET A 1 -10.00 -28.20 -12.41
N GLU A 2 -10.06 -27.81 -11.14
CA GLU A 2 -10.81 -26.61 -10.74
C GLU A 2 -10.10 -25.40 -11.35
N HIS A 3 -10.84 -24.59 -12.10
CA HIS A 3 -10.31 -23.35 -12.64
C HIS A 3 -10.06 -22.39 -11.48
N LEU A 4 -8.80 -22.10 -11.20
CA LEU A 4 -8.42 -21.11 -10.20
C LEU A 4 -8.77 -19.71 -10.75
N HIS A 5 -9.96 -19.21 -10.44
CA HIS A 5 -10.36 -17.86 -10.82
C HIS A 5 -9.63 -16.85 -9.94
N ARG A 6 -8.81 -15.98 -10.54
CA ARG A 6 -8.21 -14.83 -9.87
C ARG A 6 -9.09 -13.61 -10.09
N LEU A 7 -9.58 -13.00 -9.02
CA LEU A 7 -10.42 -11.80 -9.06
C LEU A 7 -9.59 -10.57 -8.76
N MET A 8 -9.58 -9.61 -9.67
CA MET A 8 -9.09 -8.26 -9.43
C MET A 8 -10.28 -7.33 -9.21
N VAL A 9 -10.17 -6.41 -8.25
CA VAL A 9 -11.26 -5.50 -7.91
C VAL A 9 -10.74 -4.07 -7.97
N LEU A 10 -11.26 -3.29 -8.91
CA LEU A 10 -11.05 -1.84 -8.95
C LEU A 10 -12.18 -1.16 -8.17
N LEU A 11 -11.83 -0.54 -7.05
CA LEU A 11 -12.74 0.26 -6.26
C LEU A 11 -12.73 1.70 -6.77
N ALA A 12 -13.88 2.12 -7.30
CA ALA A 12 -14.14 3.52 -7.58
C ALA A 12 -14.08 4.34 -6.29
N ARG A 13 -13.57 5.57 -6.38
CA ARG A 13 -13.55 6.53 -5.27
C ARG A 13 -14.94 6.66 -4.61
N PRO A 14 -15.02 6.67 -3.26
CA PRO A 14 -16.25 7.01 -2.54
C PRO A 14 -16.87 8.32 -3.05
N ARG A 15 -18.20 8.36 -3.14
CA ARG A 15 -18.93 9.56 -3.57
C ARG A 15 -18.83 10.66 -2.52
N GLY A 16 -18.79 11.90 -2.97
CA GLY A 16 -18.87 13.09 -2.13
C GLY A 16 -17.58 13.90 -2.03
N VAL A 17 -17.74 15.21 -1.81
CA VAL A 17 -16.63 16.18 -1.72
C VAL A 17 -15.63 15.82 -0.63
N GLY A 18 -16.08 15.23 0.47
CA GLY A 18 -15.22 14.88 1.60
C GLY A 18 -14.17 13.82 1.28
N TRP A 19 -14.36 12.96 0.27
CA TRP A 19 -13.31 12.04 -0.18
C TRP A 19 -12.29 12.72 -1.09
N LEU A 20 -12.75 13.61 -1.98
CA LEU A 20 -11.86 14.39 -2.84
C LEU A 20 -10.96 15.31 -2.01
N THR A 21 -11.51 15.99 -1.01
CA THR A 21 -10.72 16.76 -0.04
C THR A 21 -9.70 15.87 0.67
N ASN A 22 -10.10 14.66 1.09
CA ASN A 22 -9.16 13.72 1.72
C ASN A 22 -8.02 13.31 0.77
N ALA A 23 -8.34 13.03 -0.50
CA ALA A 23 -7.35 12.67 -1.51
C ALA A 23 -6.32 13.78 -1.71
N SER A 24 -6.77 15.05 -1.76
CA SER A 24 -5.86 16.21 -1.82
C SER A 24 -4.98 16.35 -0.57
N LEU A 25 -5.52 16.06 0.62
CA LEU A 25 -4.73 16.08 1.87
C LEU A 25 -3.66 14.97 1.88
N VAL A 26 -3.99 13.78 1.38
CA VAL A 26 -3.03 12.67 1.25
C VAL A 26 -1.93 13.02 0.25
N ASP A 27 -2.29 13.63 -0.88
CA ASP A 27 -1.33 14.08 -1.89
C ASP A 27 -0.32 15.09 -1.31
N VAL A 28 -0.82 16.13 -0.61
CA VAL A 28 0.02 17.11 0.07
C VAL A 28 0.95 16.44 1.09
N ALA A 29 0.47 15.44 1.83
CA ALA A 29 1.26 14.71 2.80
C ALA A 29 2.38 13.88 2.13
N LEU A 30 2.09 13.19 1.03
CA LEU A 30 3.06 12.43 0.25
C LEU A 30 4.12 13.32 -0.40
N GLU A 31 3.73 14.46 -0.98
CA GLU A 31 4.66 15.45 -1.53
C GLU A 31 5.53 16.10 -0.45
N THR A 32 4.97 16.34 0.73
CA THR A 32 5.73 16.81 1.90
C THR A 32 6.75 15.77 2.34
N LEU A 33 6.35 14.49 2.42
CA LEU A 33 7.26 13.39 2.73
C LEU A 33 8.39 13.29 1.69
N TYR A 34 8.06 13.36 0.40
CA TYR A 34 9.06 13.33 -0.70
C TYR A 34 10.12 14.41 -0.54
N ARG A 35 9.71 15.66 -0.27
CA ARG A 35 10.64 16.80 -0.14
C ARG A 35 11.56 16.71 1.08
N GLN A 36 11.13 16.01 2.13
CA GLN A 36 11.87 15.93 3.39
C GLN A 36 12.66 14.63 3.57
N ALA A 37 12.20 13.55 2.94
CA ALA A 37 12.81 12.24 3.02
C ALA A 37 14.22 12.25 2.42
N ARG A 38 15.09 11.41 3.00
CA ARG A 38 16.46 11.22 2.53
C ARG A 38 16.70 9.76 2.24
N LEU A 39 17.14 9.46 1.03
CA LEU A 39 17.63 8.12 0.70
C LEU A 39 19.12 8.04 1.09
N PRO A 40 19.55 6.97 1.76
CA PRO A 40 20.97 6.78 2.06
C PRO A 40 21.77 6.63 0.76
N PRO A 41 23.07 6.99 0.74
CA PRO A 41 23.93 6.78 -0.43
C PRO A 41 24.02 5.31 -0.87
N SER A 42 23.83 4.38 0.06
CA SER A 42 23.79 2.94 -0.17
C SER A 42 22.43 2.43 -0.69
N HIS A 43 21.47 3.32 -0.92
CA HIS A 43 20.16 2.95 -1.44
C HIS A 43 20.32 2.37 -2.85
N LYS A 44 19.95 1.10 -3.01
CA LYS A 44 19.94 0.46 -4.31
C LYS A 44 18.71 0.90 -5.09
N PRO A 45 18.80 1.06 -6.42
CA PRO A 45 17.62 1.23 -7.26
C PRO A 45 16.58 0.16 -6.92
N ASN A 46 15.34 0.60 -6.73
CA ASN A 46 14.27 -0.34 -6.42
C ASN A 46 13.96 -1.16 -7.69
N ARG A 47 13.67 -2.45 -7.54
CA ARG A 47 13.41 -3.36 -8.68
C ARG A 47 12.13 -3.02 -9.46
N ARG A 48 11.29 -2.16 -8.89
CA ARG A 48 9.97 -1.80 -9.39
C ARG A 48 10.01 -0.52 -10.22
N GLY A 49 11.15 0.17 -10.36
CA GLY A 49 11.29 1.36 -11.20
C GLY A 49 12.09 2.49 -10.54
N GLU A 50 12.28 3.59 -11.26
CA GLU A 50 13.07 4.73 -10.78
C GLU A 50 12.17 5.75 -10.05
N TYR A 51 11.87 5.48 -8.79
CA TYR A 51 11.16 6.41 -7.92
C TYR A 51 11.49 6.16 -6.44
N MET A 52 11.25 7.16 -5.59
CA MET A 52 11.47 7.03 -4.16
C MET A 52 10.35 6.21 -3.53
N THR A 53 10.70 5.18 -2.76
CA THR A 53 9.75 4.36 -2.00
C THR A 53 10.22 4.20 -0.57
N LEU A 54 9.33 4.43 0.40
CA LEU A 54 9.61 4.28 1.83
C LEU A 54 8.70 3.21 2.44
N PRO A 55 9.26 2.14 3.03
CA PRO A 55 8.49 1.09 3.66
C PRO A 55 8.06 1.48 5.09
N ALA A 56 6.86 1.07 5.47
CA ALA A 56 6.37 1.13 6.84
C ALA A 56 5.81 -0.23 7.29
N GLY A 57 5.77 -0.43 8.61
CA GLY A 57 5.29 -1.67 9.23
C GLY A 57 6.33 -2.77 9.30
N CYS A 58 5.89 -4.00 9.09
CA CYS A 58 6.65 -5.21 9.34
C CYS A 58 6.64 -6.16 8.15
N GLY A 59 7.69 -6.97 8.06
CA GLY A 59 7.80 -7.97 7.01
C GLY A 59 8.78 -9.08 7.38
N PHE A 60 8.83 -10.08 6.51
CA PHE A 60 9.71 -11.24 6.61
C PHE A 60 10.55 -11.36 5.33
N GLY A 61 11.79 -11.84 5.45
CA GLY A 61 12.73 -11.95 4.33
C GLY A 61 14.03 -11.18 4.55
N GLY A 62 14.87 -11.11 3.51
CA GLY A 62 16.17 -10.43 3.57
C GLY A 62 17.18 -11.10 4.53
N GLY A 63 17.07 -12.42 4.70
CA GLY A 63 17.92 -13.21 5.61
C GLY A 63 17.47 -13.24 7.07
N ARG A 64 16.34 -12.60 7.40
CA ARG A 64 15.76 -12.66 8.75
C ARG A 64 15.20 -14.06 9.04
N THR A 65 15.33 -14.52 10.28
CA THR A 65 14.75 -15.78 10.76
C THR A 65 13.36 -15.60 11.37
N CYS A 66 12.90 -14.36 11.54
CA CYS A 66 11.62 -14.02 12.13
C CYS A 66 11.09 -12.66 11.61
N PRO A 67 9.76 -12.39 11.65
CA PRO A 67 9.17 -11.13 11.18
C PRO A 67 9.70 -9.93 11.96
N GLY A 68 9.84 -8.77 11.34
CA GLY A 68 10.33 -7.57 12.02
C GLY A 68 10.00 -6.28 11.29
N ASN A 69 10.12 -5.15 11.98
CA ASN A 69 9.89 -3.83 11.40
C ASN A 69 10.80 -3.57 10.19
N TYR A 70 10.32 -2.79 9.23
CA TYR A 70 11.18 -2.28 8.18
C TYR A 70 12.20 -1.30 8.75
N ALA A 71 13.45 -1.45 8.32
CA ALA A 71 14.52 -0.57 8.73
C ALA A 71 14.40 0.75 7.98
N ASN A 72 14.36 1.85 8.73
CA ASN A 72 14.36 3.21 8.20
C ASN A 72 15.50 4.00 8.84
N THR A 73 16.01 5.02 8.16
CA THR A 73 17.03 5.90 8.72
C THR A 73 16.46 6.68 9.91
N ALA A 74 17.30 7.04 10.89
CA ALA A 74 16.88 7.85 12.03
C ALA A 74 16.17 9.17 11.60
N HIS A 75 16.54 9.71 10.43
CA HIS A 75 15.90 10.87 9.82
C HIS A 75 14.49 10.56 9.28
N ASN A 76 14.28 9.43 8.60
CA ASN A 76 13.00 9.10 7.97
C ASN A 76 11.98 8.50 8.95
N VAL A 77 12.42 7.88 10.05
CA VAL A 77 11.52 7.28 11.06
C VAL A 77 10.42 8.26 11.52
N PRO A 78 10.71 9.48 12.00
CA PRO A 78 9.67 10.41 12.43
C PRO A 78 8.77 10.87 11.28
N LEU A 79 9.29 10.98 10.05
CA LEU A 79 8.50 11.36 8.87
C LEU A 79 7.49 10.26 8.50
N ILE A 80 7.92 9.01 8.55
CA ILE A 80 7.06 7.85 8.30
C ILE A 80 6.01 7.73 9.41
N GLN A 81 6.39 7.92 10.67
CA GLN A 81 5.44 7.91 11.78
C GLN A 81 4.38 9.01 11.62
N ALA A 82 4.78 10.22 11.21
CA ALA A 82 3.83 11.29 10.92
C ALA A 82 2.84 10.93 9.79
N MET A 83 3.25 10.14 8.80
CA MET A 83 2.34 9.60 7.78
C MET A 83 1.37 8.55 8.32
N LEU A 84 1.84 7.68 9.22
CA LEU A 84 1.00 6.68 9.88
C LEU A 84 -0.04 7.32 10.81
N ASP A 85 0.32 8.42 11.47
CA ASP A 85 -0.55 9.18 12.37
C ASP A 85 -1.45 10.18 11.63
N ASN A 86 -1.22 10.41 10.33
CA ASN A 86 -2.00 11.36 9.54
C ASN A 86 -3.43 10.85 9.34
N SER A 87 -4.42 11.62 9.80
CA SER A 87 -5.83 11.24 9.75
C SER A 87 -6.38 11.00 8.33
N ALA A 88 -5.85 11.71 7.33
CA ALA A 88 -6.25 11.53 5.94
C ALA A 88 -5.70 10.23 5.35
N VAL A 89 -4.48 9.85 5.72
CA VAL A 89 -3.85 8.57 5.34
C VAL A 89 -4.55 7.42 6.06
N GLN A 90 -4.83 7.55 7.36
CA GLN A 90 -5.61 6.55 8.11
C GLN A 90 -7.02 6.36 7.54
N ARG A 91 -7.63 7.41 6.98
CA ARG A 91 -8.92 7.28 6.30
C ARG A 91 -8.81 6.44 5.02
N VAL A 92 -7.70 6.52 4.29
CA VAL A 92 -7.43 5.62 3.15
C VAL A 92 -7.20 4.19 3.63
N ALA A 93 -6.40 3.99 4.68
CA ALA A 93 -6.19 2.67 5.26
C ALA A 93 -7.52 2.01 5.67
N ARG A 94 -8.40 2.75 6.36
CA ARG A 94 -9.76 2.27 6.69
C ARG A 94 -10.60 1.97 5.46
N TYR A 95 -10.43 2.70 4.36
CA TYR A 95 -11.13 2.41 3.11
C TYR A 95 -10.66 1.10 2.45
N PHE A 96 -9.39 0.70 2.65
CA PHE A 96 -8.94 -0.64 2.28
C PHE A 96 -9.62 -1.73 3.12
N GLU A 97 -9.96 -1.46 4.38
CA GLU A 97 -10.50 -2.46 5.29
C GLU A 97 -12.03 -2.61 5.21
N CYS A 98 -12.75 -1.48 5.27
CA CYS A 98 -14.12 -1.41 5.78
C CYS A 98 -15.22 -2.00 4.89
N THR A 99 -16.38 -2.23 5.50
CA THR A 99 -17.67 -2.45 4.83
C THR A 99 -18.43 -1.13 4.61
N PRO A 100 -19.27 -1.01 3.58
CA PRO A 100 -19.63 -2.06 2.61
C PRO A 100 -18.63 -2.23 1.46
N ALA A 101 -17.50 -1.50 1.43
CA ALA A 101 -16.54 -1.52 0.32
C ALA A 101 -15.10 -1.56 0.85
N GLY A 102 -14.40 -2.68 0.62
CA GLY A 102 -13.07 -2.94 1.15
C GLY A 102 -12.71 -4.43 1.09
N LEU A 103 -11.54 -4.81 1.57
CA LEU A 103 -11.07 -6.20 1.59
C LEU A 103 -12.04 -7.12 2.33
N HIS A 104 -12.62 -6.65 3.45
CA HIS A 104 -13.59 -7.45 4.22
C HIS A 104 -14.85 -7.79 3.41
N ALA A 105 -15.29 -6.90 2.51
CA ALA A 105 -16.49 -7.12 1.70
C ALA A 105 -16.25 -8.07 0.51
N TYR A 106 -15.13 -7.92 -0.20
CA TYR A 106 -14.84 -8.71 -1.40
C TYR A 106 -14.10 -10.02 -1.10
N PHE A 107 -13.28 -10.04 -0.05
CA PHE A 107 -12.41 -11.16 0.31
C PHE A 107 -12.43 -11.43 1.83
N PRO A 108 -13.59 -11.73 2.43
CA PRO A 108 -13.75 -11.85 3.89
C PRO A 108 -12.81 -12.89 4.52
N LYS A 109 -12.60 -14.04 3.85
CA LYS A 109 -11.67 -15.07 4.32
C LYS A 109 -10.22 -14.58 4.34
N LEU A 110 -9.81 -13.82 3.33
CA LEU A 110 -8.46 -13.26 3.24
C LEU A 110 -8.25 -12.16 4.27
N HIS A 111 -9.24 -11.27 4.45
CA HIS A 111 -9.24 -10.27 5.51
C HIS A 111 -9.05 -10.94 6.88
N HIS A 112 -9.85 -11.96 7.21
CA HIS A 112 -9.71 -12.69 8.48
C HIS A 112 -8.33 -13.34 8.63
N PHE A 113 -7.80 -13.94 7.56
CA PHE A 113 -6.45 -14.50 7.54
C PHE A 113 -5.39 -13.43 7.84
N TYR A 114 -5.44 -12.27 7.19
CA TYR A 114 -4.52 -11.16 7.45
C TYR A 114 -4.63 -10.64 8.88
N SER A 115 -5.85 -10.41 9.38
CA SER A 115 -6.07 -9.95 10.75
C SER A 115 -5.49 -10.91 11.78
N ASN A 116 -5.74 -12.22 11.62
CA ASN A 116 -5.23 -13.23 12.54
C ASN A 116 -3.71 -13.38 12.47
N LEU A 117 -3.15 -13.38 11.25
CA LEU A 117 -1.71 -13.48 11.05
C LEU A 117 -0.99 -12.28 11.69
N LEU A 118 -1.48 -11.06 11.44
CA LEU A 118 -0.90 -9.86 12.04
C LEU A 118 -1.05 -9.86 13.56
N ALA A 119 -2.23 -10.22 14.10
CA ALA A 119 -2.42 -10.35 15.54
C ALA A 119 -1.41 -11.32 16.16
N ARG A 120 -1.22 -12.49 15.54
CA ARG A 120 -0.25 -13.48 16.03
C ARG A 120 1.19 -12.97 16.00
N ILE A 121 1.59 -12.27 14.92
CA ILE A 121 2.92 -11.68 14.82
C ILE A 121 3.15 -10.66 15.95
N LEU A 122 2.15 -9.83 16.26
CA LEU A 122 2.25 -8.81 17.31
C LEU A 122 2.25 -9.43 18.72
N GLU A 123 1.52 -10.53 18.93
CA GLU A 123 1.55 -11.30 20.18
C GLU A 123 2.92 -11.97 20.40
N ASP A 124 3.44 -12.64 19.38
CA ASP A 124 4.72 -13.34 19.45
C ASP A 124 5.91 -12.37 19.50
N ARG A 125 5.75 -11.14 18.99
CA ARG A 125 6.80 -10.12 18.90
C ARG A 125 6.30 -8.72 19.27
N PRO A 126 6.25 -8.39 20.56
CA PRO A 126 5.78 -7.08 21.04
C PRO A 126 6.58 -5.88 20.51
N GLU A 127 7.80 -6.09 20.03
CA GLU A 127 8.65 -5.07 19.40
C GLU A 127 8.23 -4.70 17.97
N VAL A 128 7.39 -5.51 17.34
CA VAL A 128 6.84 -5.22 16.00
C VAL A 128 5.74 -4.18 16.14
N ALA A 129 5.88 -3.06 15.43
CA ALA A 129 4.92 -1.98 15.47
C ALA A 129 3.79 -2.23 14.47
N ARG A 130 2.54 -2.10 14.95
CA ARG A 130 1.37 -2.00 14.07
C ARG A 130 1.42 -0.64 13.36
N MET A 131 1.17 -0.64 12.05
CA MET A 131 1.17 0.59 11.24
C MET A 131 -0.08 1.44 11.48
N PHE A 132 -1.22 0.97 10.99
CA PHE A 132 -2.49 1.67 11.07
C PHE A 132 -3.40 0.91 12.02
N GLU A 133 -4.02 1.64 12.94
CA GLU A 133 -5.02 1.08 13.84
C GLU A 133 -6.21 0.54 13.04
N GLY A 134 -6.66 -0.67 13.39
CA GLY A 134 -7.76 -1.33 12.67
C GLY A 134 -7.45 -1.80 11.24
N CYS A 135 -6.18 -1.80 10.81
CA CYS A 135 -5.76 -2.34 9.50
C CYS A 135 -5.24 -3.78 9.61
N CYS A 136 -5.65 -4.65 8.68
CA CYS A 136 -5.22 -6.05 8.61
C CYS A 136 -3.87 -6.20 7.90
N TYR A 137 -3.45 -5.22 7.10
CA TYR A 137 -2.16 -5.25 6.42
C TYR A 137 -1.00 -5.00 7.40
N GLY A 138 0.01 -5.86 7.34
CA GLY A 138 1.22 -5.75 8.17
C GLY A 138 2.30 -4.81 7.62
N ALA A 139 2.22 -4.45 6.33
CA ALA A 139 3.19 -3.60 5.63
C ALA A 139 2.52 -2.65 4.63
N CYS A 140 3.12 -1.48 4.40
CA CYS A 140 2.81 -0.63 3.27
C CYS A 140 4.08 0.04 2.71
N HIS A 141 3.98 0.54 1.48
CA HIS A 141 5.01 1.37 0.87
C HIS A 141 4.41 2.70 0.45
N PHE A 142 5.07 3.80 0.82
CA PHE A 142 4.78 5.12 0.26
C PHE A 142 5.63 5.29 -1.00
N ASN A 143 5.02 5.17 -2.17
CA ASN A 143 5.65 5.48 -3.45
C ASN A 143 5.48 6.99 -3.69
N LEU A 144 6.59 7.71 -3.83
CA LEU A 144 6.60 9.17 -3.71
C LEU A 144 6.89 9.85 -5.05
N HIS A 145 6.28 11.03 -5.22
CA HIS A 145 6.38 11.87 -6.40
C HIS A 145 5.88 11.17 -7.68
N ASN A 146 6.65 11.20 -8.77
CA ASN A 146 6.32 10.58 -10.05
C ASN A 146 6.58 9.07 -10.05
N ALA A 147 5.88 8.35 -9.18
CA ALA A 147 6.03 6.90 -9.07
C ALA A 147 5.42 6.18 -10.29
N ALA A 148 6.28 5.63 -11.14
CA ALA A 148 5.90 4.77 -12.26
C ALA A 148 6.59 3.42 -12.11
N ALA A 149 5.80 2.37 -11.89
CA ALA A 149 6.36 1.03 -11.75
C ALA A 149 6.62 0.37 -13.11
N VAL A 150 7.77 -0.27 -13.26
CA VAL A 150 8.03 -1.21 -14.37
C VAL A 150 7.30 -2.52 -14.12
N ASP A 151 7.19 -3.36 -15.15
CA ASP A 151 6.60 -4.69 -15.01
C ASP A 151 7.36 -5.52 -13.97
N HIS A 152 6.62 -6.05 -12.99
CA HIS A 152 7.18 -6.85 -11.91
C HIS A 152 6.11 -7.69 -11.21
N GLU A 153 6.60 -8.66 -10.44
CA GLU A 153 5.80 -9.43 -9.49
C GLU A 153 6.29 -9.17 -8.06
N ASP A 154 5.37 -9.20 -7.11
CA ASP A 154 5.69 -9.07 -5.71
C ASP A 154 5.99 -10.41 -5.05
N TRP A 155 7.17 -10.96 -5.35
CA TRP A 155 7.63 -12.28 -4.90
C TRP A 155 7.62 -12.54 -3.38
N TYR A 156 7.54 -11.50 -2.55
CA TYR A 156 7.51 -11.63 -1.08
C TYR A 156 6.10 -11.51 -0.50
N ASN A 157 5.09 -11.30 -1.34
CA ASN A 157 3.70 -11.37 -0.92
C ASN A 157 3.27 -12.84 -0.75
N ILE A 158 2.26 -13.04 0.06
CA ILE A 158 1.63 -14.35 0.24
C ILE A 158 0.91 -14.71 -1.08
N LEU A 159 1.09 -15.95 -1.56
CA LEU A 159 0.67 -16.40 -2.89
C LEU A 159 -0.81 -16.13 -3.25
N PHE A 160 -1.71 -16.22 -2.27
CA PHE A 160 -3.15 -15.98 -2.43
C PHE A 160 -3.59 -14.61 -1.89
N GLY A 161 -2.61 -13.76 -1.56
CA GLY A 161 -2.83 -12.43 -1.03
C GLY A 161 -3.43 -11.47 -2.04
N MET A 162 -3.92 -10.34 -1.54
CA MET A 162 -4.40 -9.22 -2.34
C MET A 162 -3.82 -7.95 -1.73
N CYS A 163 -2.91 -7.30 -2.44
CA CYS A 163 -2.43 -5.97 -2.10
C CYS A 163 -3.49 -4.93 -2.43
N ALA A 164 -3.66 -3.96 -1.53
CA ALA A 164 -4.42 -2.75 -1.79
C ALA A 164 -3.47 -1.65 -2.28
N VAL A 165 -3.75 -1.08 -3.44
CA VAL A 165 -3.00 0.06 -3.98
C VAL A 165 -3.94 1.26 -4.06
N TYR A 166 -3.50 2.40 -3.54
CA TYR A 166 -4.21 3.67 -3.64
C TYR A 166 -3.47 4.61 -4.58
N SER A 167 -4.21 5.24 -5.49
CA SER A 167 -3.66 6.26 -6.39
C SER A 167 -3.85 7.65 -5.78
N SER A 168 -2.75 8.38 -5.56
CA SER A 168 -2.76 9.77 -5.07
C SER A 168 -2.06 10.68 -6.07
N GLY A 169 -2.32 11.99 -6.00
CA GLY A 169 -1.72 12.97 -6.91
C GLY A 169 -2.71 13.75 -7.75
N LEU A 170 -2.24 14.89 -8.28
CA LEU A 170 -2.90 15.64 -9.33
C LEU A 170 -2.25 15.32 -10.67
N PHE A 171 -2.85 14.39 -11.42
CA PHE A 171 -2.39 14.03 -12.76
C PHE A 171 -3.54 13.68 -13.68
N ASP A 172 -3.29 13.74 -15.00
CA ASP A 172 -4.23 13.28 -16.01
C ASP A 172 -4.17 11.76 -16.15
N HIS A 173 -5.12 11.08 -15.51
CA HIS A 173 -5.20 9.62 -15.54
C HIS A 173 -5.50 9.05 -16.93
N THR A 174 -5.99 9.86 -17.88
CA THR A 174 -6.21 9.41 -19.27
C THR A 174 -4.93 9.40 -20.09
N ARG A 175 -3.85 10.04 -19.60
CA ARG A 175 -2.56 10.15 -20.27
C ARG A 175 -1.43 9.40 -19.59
N GLY A 176 -1.50 9.17 -18.27
CA GLY A 176 -0.40 8.54 -17.53
C GLY A 176 -0.78 7.68 -16.33
N GLY A 177 -2.01 7.80 -15.80
CA GLY A 177 -2.45 7.02 -14.65
C GLY A 177 -3.16 5.74 -15.04
N HIS A 178 -2.41 4.69 -15.31
CA HIS A 178 -2.95 3.40 -15.72
C HIS A 178 -2.41 2.27 -14.86
N PHE A 179 -3.27 1.29 -14.57
CA PHE A 179 -2.86 -0.02 -14.10
C PHE A 179 -2.83 -0.98 -15.29
N ILE A 180 -1.75 -1.75 -15.42
CA ILE A 180 -1.54 -2.68 -16.53
C ILE A 180 -1.33 -4.08 -15.96
N ALA A 181 -2.22 -5.01 -16.28
CA ALA A 181 -2.03 -6.44 -16.05
C ALA A 181 -1.57 -7.09 -17.35
N TRP A 182 -0.25 -7.10 -17.59
CA TRP A 182 0.36 -7.56 -18.84
C TRP A 182 -0.04 -8.99 -19.21
N SER A 183 -0.02 -9.92 -18.25
CA SER A 183 -0.37 -11.33 -18.47
C SER A 183 -1.85 -11.56 -18.85
N LEU A 184 -2.72 -10.60 -18.52
CA LEU A 184 -4.14 -10.64 -18.85
C LEU A 184 -4.49 -9.80 -20.09
N GLY A 185 -3.54 -9.02 -20.61
CA GLY A 185 -3.79 -8.07 -21.69
C GLY A 185 -4.76 -6.94 -21.29
N ILE A 186 -4.87 -6.63 -19.99
CA ILE A 186 -5.81 -5.63 -19.46
C ILE A 186 -5.06 -4.33 -19.16
N VAL A 187 -5.61 -3.23 -19.65
CA VAL A 187 -5.22 -1.86 -19.28
C VAL A 187 -6.45 -1.17 -18.70
N ALA A 188 -6.32 -0.63 -17.49
CA ALA A 188 -7.39 0.11 -16.83
C ALA A 188 -6.87 1.50 -16.43
N GLN A 189 -7.66 2.54 -16.67
CA GLN A 189 -7.38 3.84 -16.06
C GLN A 189 -7.43 3.71 -14.55
N PHE A 190 -6.47 4.32 -13.86
CA PHE A 190 -6.38 4.32 -12.41
C PHE A 190 -6.35 5.77 -11.89
N PRO A 191 -7.54 6.39 -11.74
CA PRO A 191 -7.63 7.80 -11.35
C PRO A 191 -7.17 8.06 -9.91
N PRO A 192 -6.73 9.30 -9.60
CA PRO A 192 -6.50 9.73 -8.23
C PRO A 192 -7.73 9.54 -7.33
N GLY A 193 -7.49 9.09 -6.11
CA GLY A 193 -8.51 8.79 -5.12
C GLY A 193 -9.15 7.40 -5.26
N CYS A 194 -8.78 6.60 -6.25
CA CYS A 194 -9.26 5.23 -6.43
C CYS A 194 -8.34 4.21 -5.76
N VAL A 195 -8.88 3.01 -5.56
CA VAL A 195 -8.16 1.85 -4.99
C VAL A 195 -8.28 0.66 -5.93
N ILE A 196 -7.23 -0.14 -6.02
CA ILE A 196 -7.28 -1.45 -6.69
C ILE A 196 -6.75 -2.54 -5.77
N TYR A 197 -7.42 -3.70 -5.79
CA TYR A 197 -6.90 -4.94 -5.22
C TYR A 197 -6.26 -5.78 -6.31
N VAL A 198 -5.00 -6.12 -6.10
CA VAL A 198 -4.20 -6.93 -7.03
C VAL A 198 -3.53 -8.09 -6.27
N PRO A 199 -3.44 -9.29 -6.86
CA PRO A 199 -2.73 -10.39 -6.25
C PRO A 199 -1.22 -10.14 -6.14
#